data_AF-A0A7X7Z6Z6-F1
#
_entry.id   AF-A0A7X7Z6Z6-F1
#
_cell.length_a   1.000
_cell.length_b   1.000
_cell.length_c   1.000
_cell.angle_alpha   90.00
_cell.angle_beta   90.00
_cell.angle_gamma   90.00
#
_symmetry.space_group_name_H-M   'P 1'
#
loop_
_entity.id
_entity.type
_entity.pdbx_description
1 polymer ?
#
loop_
_entity_poly.entity_id
_entity_poly.type
_entity_poly.pdbx_seq_one_letter_code
_entity_poly.pdbx_strand_id
1 'polypeptide(L)'
;MEQGKQDLFTVKAIQPFPDGRQYLVLEDEKGYRFLQDYRPYANYGLKPGLKIICKVDKINCNGKVFLEPQHPWFEEGRNYVLPIVHRSSFGLFIVFEVADPGGNPHVLFSTTDTGSSNIECSIISIRKGQVMLEPADHQLRTPLPGKNGVFETHFQGITQTLPENEKIIILSWGHIPLMVYEKCFPKNHHPNAPKLCLIKTGSRMAEPVMPDLMPGQTLQLNYLTFETRPNLIKGPKTFIIAEDENKMNYEILVPASKTASLKQGDQLSVIIRAYKCGRPILELAESRNS
;
A
#
# COMPACT_ATOMS: atom_id res chain seq x y z
N MET A 1 29.75 -5.46 0.44
CA MET A 1 28.32 -5.42 0.81
C MET A 1 27.71 -6.77 0.50
N GLU A 2 26.92 -7.29 1.43
CA GLU A 2 26.26 -8.58 1.33
C GLU A 2 24.83 -8.42 1.86
N GLN A 3 23.86 -9.07 1.23
CA GLN A 3 22.46 -8.96 1.64
C GLN A 3 22.29 -9.48 3.09
N GLY A 4 21.51 -8.75 3.89
CA GLY A 4 21.26 -9.04 5.29
C GLY A 4 22.29 -8.46 6.27
N LYS A 5 23.47 -8.04 5.80
CA LYS A 5 24.49 -7.41 6.67
C LYS A 5 24.18 -5.95 6.94
N GLN A 6 24.67 -5.47 8.08
CA GLN A 6 24.65 -4.07 8.47
C GLN A 6 26.02 -3.45 8.21
N ASP A 7 26.04 -2.33 7.51
CA ASP A 7 27.25 -1.56 7.19
C ASP A 7 27.05 -0.08 7.57
N LEU A 8 28.14 0.64 7.79
CA LEU A 8 28.14 2.07 8.13
C LEU A 8 28.14 2.92 6.86
N PHE A 9 27.31 3.96 6.84
CA PHE A 9 27.20 4.90 5.72
C PHE A 9 27.22 6.34 6.21
N THR A 10 27.75 7.24 5.40
CA THR A 10 27.64 8.69 5.62
C THR A 10 26.53 9.26 4.76
N VAL A 11 25.63 10.03 5.36
CA VAL A 11 24.64 10.84 4.63
C VAL A 11 25.36 12.01 3.97
N LYS A 12 25.46 12.02 2.65
CA LYS A 12 26.10 13.11 1.90
C LYS A 12 25.15 14.23 1.58
N ALA A 13 23.92 13.90 1.21
CA ALA A 13 22.90 14.85 0.82
C ALA A 13 21.50 14.26 0.97
N ILE A 14 20.51 15.16 1.10
CA ILE A 14 19.09 14.87 0.89
C ILE A 14 18.64 15.85 -0.19
N GLN A 15 18.27 15.36 -1.37
CA GLN A 15 17.98 16.23 -2.50
C GLN A 15 16.88 15.70 -3.41
N PRO A 16 16.11 16.59 -4.08
CA PRO A 16 15.14 16.19 -5.09
C PRO A 16 15.84 15.70 -6.37
N PHE A 17 15.17 14.80 -7.09
CA PHE A 17 15.59 14.30 -8.40
C PHE A 17 14.53 14.59 -9.47
N PRO A 18 14.86 14.48 -10.78
CA PRO A 18 13.94 14.79 -11.88
C PRO A 18 12.62 14.00 -11.89
N ASP A 19 12.55 12.89 -11.14
CA ASP A 19 11.33 12.10 -10.96
C ASP A 19 10.36 12.70 -9.92
N GLY A 20 10.67 13.87 -9.38
CA GLY A 20 9.87 14.57 -8.37
C GLY A 20 10.02 14.00 -6.96
N ARG A 21 10.94 13.06 -6.72
CA ARG A 21 11.15 12.45 -5.40
C ARG A 21 12.40 12.99 -4.73
N GLN A 22 12.42 12.95 -3.40
CA GLN A 22 13.61 13.22 -2.61
C GLN A 22 14.37 11.93 -2.33
N TYR A 23 15.69 11.98 -2.49
CA TYR A 23 16.60 10.87 -2.24
C TYR A 23 17.63 11.23 -1.19
N LEU A 24 17.93 10.24 -0.35
CA LEU A 24 19.09 10.19 0.51
C LEU A 24 20.28 9.70 -0.33
N VAL A 25 21.35 10.52 -0.38
CA VAL A 25 22.62 10.14 -0.98
C VAL A 25 23.52 9.59 0.13
N LEU A 26 23.72 8.28 0.13
CA LEU A 26 24.55 7.58 1.10
C LEU A 26 25.91 7.25 0.49
N GLU A 27 26.97 7.36 1.27
CA GLU A 27 28.34 7.01 0.87
C GLU A 27 28.94 6.01 1.85
N ASP A 28 29.47 4.90 1.33
CA ASP A 28 30.18 3.92 2.16
C ASP A 28 31.64 4.34 2.43
N GLU A 29 32.36 3.54 3.22
CA GLU A 29 33.76 3.82 3.58
C GLU A 29 34.72 3.80 2.38
N LYS A 30 34.33 3.17 1.27
CA LYS A 30 35.12 3.09 0.02
C LYS A 30 34.78 4.23 -0.94
N GLY A 31 33.85 5.12 -0.57
CA GLY A 31 33.42 6.25 -1.39
C GLY A 31 32.34 5.90 -2.43
N TYR A 32 31.79 4.68 -2.42
CA TYR A 32 30.67 4.32 -3.29
C TYR A 32 29.39 5.00 -2.82
N ARG A 33 28.62 5.53 -3.78
CA ARG A 33 27.38 6.26 -3.51
C ARG A 33 26.14 5.46 -3.86
N PHE A 34 25.14 5.56 -3.00
CA PHE A 34 23.86 4.87 -3.10
C PHE A 34 22.72 5.87 -3.00
N LEU A 35 21.69 5.67 -3.81
CA LEU A 35 20.47 6.47 -3.79
C LEU A 35 19.34 5.67 -3.15
N GLN A 36 18.79 6.22 -2.06
CA GLN A 36 17.68 5.63 -1.33
C GLN A 36 16.51 6.62 -1.26
N ASP A 37 15.27 6.17 -1.49
CA ASP A 37 14.09 7.02 -1.37
C ASP A 37 14.03 7.56 0.07
N TYR A 38 13.97 8.89 0.22
CA TYR A 38 14.02 9.55 1.52
C TYR A 38 12.68 9.49 2.26
N ARG A 39 11.56 9.48 1.53
CA ARG A 39 10.22 9.63 2.10
C ARG A 39 9.90 8.68 3.25
N PRO A 40 10.24 7.38 3.19
CA PRO A 40 9.94 6.46 4.29
C PRO A 40 10.76 6.71 5.56
N TYR A 41 11.84 7.49 5.47
CA TYR A 41 12.78 7.75 6.56
C TYR A 41 12.80 9.24 6.95
N ALA A 42 11.84 10.03 6.48
CA ALA A 42 11.83 11.48 6.70
C ALA A 42 11.84 11.87 8.18
N ASN A 43 11.25 11.02 9.02
CA ASN A 43 11.12 11.26 10.46
C ASN A 43 12.36 10.78 11.25
N TYR A 44 13.35 10.16 10.61
CA TYR A 44 14.54 9.66 11.30
C TYR A 44 15.54 10.76 11.70
N GLY A 45 15.23 12.03 11.40
CA GLY A 45 16.12 13.15 11.72
C GLY A 45 17.44 13.14 10.93
N LEU A 46 17.46 12.49 9.75
CA LEU A 46 18.64 12.36 8.91
C LEU A 46 19.08 13.72 8.38
N LYS A 47 20.40 13.98 8.42
CA LYS A 47 21.04 15.22 7.95
C LYS A 47 22.37 14.91 7.28
N PRO A 48 22.80 15.71 6.29
CA PRO A 48 24.13 15.62 5.72
C PRO A 48 25.23 15.63 6.80
N GLY A 49 26.24 14.77 6.64
CA GLY A 49 27.34 14.58 7.58
C GLY A 49 27.11 13.48 8.63
N LEU A 50 25.87 13.02 8.85
CA LEU A 50 25.60 11.95 9.80
C LEU A 50 26.14 10.61 9.31
N LYS A 51 26.72 9.84 10.24
CA LYS A 51 27.02 8.43 10.02
C LYS A 51 25.86 7.58 10.54
N ILE A 52 25.33 6.70 9.71
CA ILE A 52 24.18 5.85 10.02
C ILE A 52 24.49 4.40 9.68
N ILE A 53 23.91 3.48 10.45
CA ILE A 53 23.97 2.04 10.16
C ILE A 53 22.80 1.71 9.23
N CYS A 54 23.09 1.03 8.13
CA CYS A 54 22.06 0.52 7.21
C CYS A 54 22.21 -0.98 7.03
N LYS A 55 21.07 -1.69 7.04
CA LYS A 55 20.99 -3.08 6.59
C LYS A 55 20.88 -3.11 5.07
N VAL A 56 21.64 -3.99 4.43
CA VAL A 56 21.49 -4.30 3.00
C VAL A 56 20.25 -5.18 2.83
N ASP A 57 19.09 -4.56 2.60
CA ASP A 57 17.80 -5.25 2.50
C ASP A 57 17.76 -6.20 1.29
N LYS A 58 18.15 -5.67 0.12
CA LYS A 58 18.08 -6.42 -1.14
C LYS A 58 19.15 -5.95 -2.11
N ILE A 59 19.70 -6.89 -2.88
CA ILE A 59 20.45 -6.61 -4.10
C ILE A 59 19.66 -7.21 -5.26
N ASN A 60 19.27 -6.41 -6.26
CA ASN A 60 18.55 -6.95 -7.41
C ASN A 60 19.50 -7.50 -8.48
N CYS A 61 18.94 -8.14 -9.50
CA CYS A 61 19.69 -8.72 -10.62
C CYS A 61 20.52 -7.71 -11.43
N ASN A 62 20.20 -6.41 -11.35
CA ASN A 62 20.95 -5.34 -12.00
C ASN A 62 22.04 -4.75 -11.08
N GLY A 63 22.32 -5.38 -9.94
CA GLY A 63 23.29 -4.90 -8.96
C GLY A 63 22.83 -3.69 -8.14
N LYS A 64 21.56 -3.25 -8.26
CA LYS A 64 21.04 -2.16 -7.44
C LYS A 64 20.87 -2.64 -6.00
N VAL A 65 21.53 -1.94 -5.09
CA VAL A 65 21.47 -2.16 -3.65
C VAL A 65 20.34 -1.33 -3.05
N PHE A 66 19.51 -1.98 -2.22
CA PHE A 66 18.46 -1.35 -1.42
C PHE A 66 18.90 -1.35 0.04
N LEU A 67 18.82 -0.19 0.67
CA LEU A 67 19.31 0.03 2.03
C LEU A 67 18.13 0.37 2.96
N GLU A 68 18.14 -0.24 4.14
CA GLU A 68 17.22 0.00 5.24
C GLU A 68 18.02 0.60 6.40
N PRO A 69 18.00 1.93 6.60
CA PRO A 69 18.58 2.56 7.78
C PRO A 69 18.01 1.95 9.06
N GLN A 70 18.86 1.75 10.06
CA GLN A 70 18.42 1.33 11.38
C GLN A 70 17.41 2.33 11.93
N HIS A 71 16.32 1.82 12.51
CA HIS A 71 15.30 2.68 13.09
C HIS A 71 15.86 3.38 14.33
N PRO A 72 15.65 4.70 14.48
CA PRO A 72 16.29 5.49 15.55
C PRO A 72 15.81 5.11 16.96
N TRP A 73 14.62 4.53 17.08
CA TRP A 73 14.01 4.23 18.39
C TRP A 73 13.73 2.75 18.64
N PHE A 74 13.80 1.88 17.63
CA PHE A 74 13.29 0.52 17.75
C PHE A 74 14.24 -0.50 17.12
N GLU A 75 14.16 -1.71 17.65
CA GLU A 75 14.85 -2.89 17.16
C GLU A 75 13.85 -4.03 17.02
N GLU A 76 13.92 -4.76 15.91
CA GLU A 76 13.09 -5.95 15.68
C GLU A 76 13.31 -6.98 16.79
N GLY A 77 12.23 -7.62 17.25
CA GLY A 77 12.23 -8.65 18.29
C GLY A 77 12.27 -8.14 19.73
N ARG A 78 12.37 -6.82 19.96
CA ARG A 78 12.35 -6.23 21.30
C ARG A 78 10.94 -5.77 21.72
N ASN A 79 10.73 -5.65 23.03
CA ASN A 79 9.53 -5.07 23.62
C ASN A 79 9.78 -3.62 24.07
N TYR A 80 8.76 -2.78 23.93
CA TYR A 80 8.77 -1.39 24.39
C TYR A 80 7.42 -1.05 25.02
N VAL A 81 7.44 -0.23 26.07
CA VAL A 81 6.23 0.37 26.64
C VAL A 81 6.00 1.71 25.95
N LEU A 82 4.88 1.84 25.23
CA LEU A 82 4.55 3.04 24.47
C LEU A 82 3.29 3.72 25.03
N PRO A 83 3.25 5.07 25.05
CA PRO A 83 2.06 5.80 25.44
C PRO A 83 0.97 5.64 24.38
N ILE A 84 -0.25 5.36 24.83
CA ILE A 84 -1.43 5.34 23.98
C ILE A 84 -1.91 6.78 23.80
N VAL A 85 -1.82 7.27 22.57
CA VAL A 85 -2.28 8.58 22.13
C VAL A 85 -3.78 8.57 21.87
N HIS A 86 -4.27 7.52 21.20
CA HIS A 86 -5.68 7.38 20.84
C HIS A 86 -6.18 5.94 21.01
N ARG A 87 -7.47 5.82 21.35
CA ARG A 87 -8.19 4.54 21.45
C ARG A 87 -9.45 4.60 20.60
N SER A 88 -9.61 3.63 19.72
CA SER A 88 -10.83 3.48 18.93
C SER A 88 -11.34 2.06 19.03
N SER A 89 -12.57 1.88 19.52
CA SER A 89 -13.24 0.59 19.57
C SER A 89 -14.05 0.35 18.29
N PHE A 90 -13.94 -0.86 17.76
CA PHE A 90 -14.54 -1.28 16.52
C PHE A 90 -15.13 -2.69 16.63
N GLY A 91 -16.29 -2.81 17.26
CA GLY A 91 -17.01 -4.08 17.39
C GLY A 91 -16.20 -5.16 18.10
N LEU A 92 -15.42 -5.93 17.33
CA LEU A 92 -14.61 -7.07 17.77
C LEU A 92 -13.16 -6.72 18.12
N PHE A 93 -12.71 -5.48 17.89
CA PHE A 93 -11.33 -5.09 18.20
C PHE A 93 -11.20 -3.62 18.55
N ILE A 94 -10.05 -3.29 19.13
CA ILE A 94 -9.64 -1.97 19.55
C ILE A 94 -8.36 -1.64 18.80
N VAL A 95 -8.31 -0.40 18.32
CA VAL A 95 -7.13 0.17 17.68
C VAL A 95 -6.52 1.16 18.66
N PHE A 96 -5.26 0.90 19.00
CA PHE A 96 -4.42 1.78 19.77
C PHE A 96 -3.51 2.55 18.80
N GLU A 97 -3.58 3.87 18.85
CA GLU A 97 -2.51 4.72 18.32
C GLU A 97 -1.51 4.97 19.44
N VAL A 98 -0.24 4.64 19.20
CA VAL A 98 0.85 4.79 20.16
C VAL A 98 1.93 5.68 19.57
N ALA A 99 2.56 6.52 20.39
CA ALA A 99 3.65 7.38 19.92
C ALA A 99 5.01 6.73 20.18
N ASP A 100 5.92 6.80 19.21
CA ASP A 100 7.34 6.58 19.46
C ASP A 100 7.97 7.76 20.21
N PRO A 101 9.23 7.64 20.70
CA PRO A 101 9.91 8.73 21.40
C PRO A 101 10.11 10.00 20.54
N GLY A 102 10.01 9.89 19.22
CA GLY A 102 10.02 11.03 18.29
C GLY A 102 8.66 11.70 18.11
N GLY A 103 7.61 11.18 18.77
CA GLY A 103 6.24 11.65 18.65
C GLY A 103 5.51 11.14 17.40
N ASN A 104 6.09 10.21 16.64
CA ASN A 104 5.42 9.66 15.46
C ASN A 104 4.41 8.59 15.88
N PRO A 105 3.19 8.62 15.32
CA PRO A 105 2.18 7.64 15.65
C PRO A 105 2.42 6.31 14.93
N HIS A 106 2.19 5.23 15.66
CA HIS A 106 2.15 3.85 15.19
C HIS A 106 0.83 3.22 15.64
N VAL A 107 0.42 2.16 14.96
CA VAL A 107 -0.90 1.56 15.17
C VAL A 107 -0.76 0.12 15.62
N LEU A 108 -1.58 -0.26 16.58
CA LEU A 108 -1.64 -1.60 17.15
C LEU A 108 -3.09 -2.03 17.33
N PHE A 109 -3.36 -3.31 17.08
CA PHE A 109 -4.68 -3.92 17.28
C PHE A 109 -4.70 -4.78 18.52
N SER A 110 -5.84 -4.79 19.20
CA SER A 110 -6.15 -5.74 20.25
C SER A 110 -7.61 -6.16 20.18
N THR A 111 -7.95 -7.31 20.74
CA THR A 111 -9.34 -7.75 20.93
C THR A 111 -9.99 -7.19 22.19
N THR A 112 -9.18 -6.65 23.10
CA THR A 112 -9.62 -6.18 24.42
C THR A 112 -8.95 -4.86 24.78
N ASP A 113 -9.60 -4.07 25.63
CA ASP A 113 -8.99 -2.83 26.13
C ASP A 113 -8.04 -3.16 27.27
N THR A 114 -6.89 -2.49 27.30
CA THR A 114 -5.98 -2.59 28.43
C THR A 114 -6.41 -1.71 29.60
N GLY A 115 -7.30 -0.74 29.36
CA GLY A 115 -7.71 0.29 30.33
C GLY A 115 -6.55 1.19 30.80
N SER A 116 -5.36 1.01 30.22
CA SER A 116 -4.10 1.60 30.69
C SER A 116 -3.68 2.73 29.77
N SER A 117 -2.98 3.74 30.30
CA SER A 117 -2.44 4.87 29.50
C SER A 117 -1.28 4.46 28.58
N ASN A 118 -0.67 3.32 28.86
CA ASN A 118 0.46 2.76 28.11
C ASN A 118 0.16 1.31 27.72
N ILE A 119 0.88 0.81 26.73
CA ILE A 119 0.81 -0.58 26.30
C ILE A 119 2.23 -1.11 26.02
N GLU A 120 2.51 -2.32 26.48
CA GLU A 120 3.73 -3.02 26.12
C GLU A 120 3.55 -3.67 24.75
N CYS A 121 4.44 -3.35 23.82
CA CYS A 121 4.39 -3.78 22.43
C CYS A 121 5.66 -4.52 22.05
N SER A 122 5.53 -5.63 21.33
CA SER A 122 6.64 -6.28 20.64
C SER A 122 6.83 -5.69 19.24
N ILE A 123 8.06 -5.32 18.90
CA ILE A 123 8.43 -4.90 17.55
C ILE A 123 8.61 -6.16 16.69
N ILE A 124 7.66 -6.46 15.81
CA ILE A 124 7.71 -7.69 15.03
C ILE A 124 8.63 -7.54 13.82
N SER A 125 8.54 -6.41 13.12
CA SER A 125 9.43 -6.10 12.00
C SER A 125 9.48 -4.60 11.71
N ILE A 126 10.55 -4.17 11.04
CA ILE A 126 10.74 -2.81 10.55
C ILE A 126 11.01 -2.90 9.05
N ARG A 127 10.18 -2.25 8.23
CA ARG A 127 10.31 -2.31 6.76
C ARG A 127 10.02 -0.97 6.09
N LYS A 128 11.00 -0.46 5.35
CA LYS A 128 11.03 0.90 4.82
C LYS A 128 10.63 1.93 5.89
N GLY A 129 11.25 1.82 7.06
CA GLY A 129 11.02 2.72 8.18
C GLY A 129 9.65 2.66 8.87
N GLN A 130 8.79 1.72 8.47
CA GLN A 130 7.53 1.45 9.17
C GLN A 130 7.73 0.34 10.18
N VAL A 131 7.14 0.52 11.35
CA VAL A 131 7.24 -0.40 12.49
C VAL A 131 5.97 -1.21 12.57
N MET A 132 6.11 -2.53 12.58
CA MET A 132 5.01 -3.45 12.85
C MET A 132 5.03 -3.83 14.33
N LEU A 133 3.92 -3.55 15.02
CA LEU A 133 3.76 -3.72 16.46
C LEU A 133 2.66 -4.74 16.75
N GLU A 134 2.84 -5.52 17.82
CA GLU A 134 1.79 -6.33 18.43
C GLU A 134 1.82 -6.14 19.95
N PRO A 135 0.69 -6.34 20.66
CA PRO A 135 0.72 -6.39 22.12
C PRO A 135 1.70 -7.46 22.61
N ALA A 136 2.55 -7.13 23.58
CA ALA A 136 3.45 -8.10 24.18
C ALA A 136 2.67 -9.20 24.90
N ASP A 137 1.62 -8.82 25.62
CA ASP A 137 0.67 -9.76 26.25
C ASP A 137 -0.11 -10.54 25.18
N HIS A 138 0.07 -11.86 25.19
CA HIS A 138 -0.59 -12.78 24.28
C HIS A 138 -2.12 -12.78 24.39
N GLN A 139 -2.70 -12.42 25.53
CA GLN A 139 -4.16 -12.33 25.69
C GLN A 139 -4.75 -11.14 24.94
N LEU A 140 -3.98 -10.06 24.81
CA LEU A 140 -4.35 -8.87 24.06
C LEU A 140 -4.15 -9.05 22.56
N ARG A 141 -3.36 -10.04 22.14
CA ARG A 141 -3.08 -10.25 20.71
C ARG A 141 -4.35 -10.67 20.02
N THR A 142 -4.67 -9.97 18.94
CA THR A 142 -5.60 -10.48 17.95
C THR A 142 -4.98 -11.75 17.37
N PRO A 143 -5.63 -12.92 17.44
CA PRO A 143 -5.12 -14.10 16.75
C PRO A 143 -5.03 -13.76 15.27
N LEU A 144 -3.80 -13.57 14.79
CA LEU A 144 -3.56 -13.47 13.36
C LEU A 144 -4.02 -14.81 12.77
N PRO A 145 -4.88 -14.81 11.74
CA PRO A 145 -5.37 -16.06 11.18
C PRO A 145 -4.17 -16.92 10.76
N GLY A 146 -4.12 -18.14 11.30
CA GLY A 146 -3.05 -19.09 10.99
C GLY A 146 -3.06 -19.45 9.51
N LYS A 147 -1.89 -19.82 8.96
CA LYS A 147 -1.66 -20.21 7.55
C LYS A 147 -2.63 -21.26 6.98
N ASN A 148 -3.38 -21.97 7.81
CA ASN A 148 -4.26 -23.09 7.43
C ASN A 148 -5.76 -22.79 7.62
N GLY A 149 -6.14 -21.59 8.04
CA GLY A 149 -7.53 -21.13 7.98
C GLY A 149 -7.78 -20.47 6.64
N VAL A 150 -8.62 -21.05 5.79
CA VAL A 150 -9.06 -20.41 4.54
C VAL A 150 -9.99 -19.25 4.91
N PHE A 151 -9.40 -18.08 5.08
CA PHE A 151 -10.05 -16.82 4.77
C PHE A 151 -9.27 -16.22 3.60
N GLU A 152 -9.90 -16.12 2.43
CA GLU A 152 -9.38 -15.24 1.38
C GLU A 152 -9.57 -13.79 1.85
N THR A 153 -8.58 -13.24 2.54
CA THR A 153 -8.66 -11.87 3.07
C THR A 153 -8.51 -10.88 1.92
N HIS A 154 -9.60 -10.59 1.21
CA HIS A 154 -9.76 -9.36 0.46
C HIS A 154 -10.15 -8.28 1.48
N PHE A 155 -9.14 -7.54 1.98
CA PHE A 155 -9.23 -6.28 2.73
C PHE A 155 -10.29 -6.18 3.85
N GLN A 156 -9.86 -6.26 5.12
CA GLN A 156 -10.65 -5.72 6.22
C GLN A 156 -10.31 -4.24 6.39
N GLY A 157 -11.19 -3.38 5.90
CA GLY A 157 -11.17 -1.94 6.17
C GLY A 157 -12.27 -1.58 7.15
N ILE A 158 -12.01 -0.80 8.20
CA ILE A 158 -13.09 -0.17 8.97
C ILE A 158 -13.08 1.33 8.78
N THR A 159 -14.26 1.89 8.55
CA THR A 159 -14.49 3.33 8.52
C THR A 159 -15.20 3.76 9.80
N GLN A 160 -14.60 4.69 10.56
CA GLN A 160 -15.27 5.39 11.66
C GLN A 160 -15.40 6.87 11.31
N THR A 161 -16.58 7.42 11.56
CA THR A 161 -16.86 8.85 11.48
C THR A 161 -16.65 9.45 12.87
N LEU A 162 -15.73 10.41 12.98
CA LEU A 162 -15.47 11.17 14.19
C LEU A 162 -16.56 12.24 14.42
N PRO A 163 -16.69 12.79 15.65
CA PRO A 163 -17.68 13.82 15.98
C PRO A 163 -17.64 15.07 15.08
N GLU A 164 -16.48 15.39 14.51
CA GLU A 164 -16.27 16.52 13.57
C GLU A 164 -16.54 16.16 12.10
N ASN A 165 -17.21 15.03 11.84
CA ASN A 165 -17.45 14.50 10.49
C ASN A 165 -16.17 14.05 9.73
N GLU A 166 -15.01 13.99 10.39
CA GLU A 166 -13.81 13.39 9.81
C GLU A 166 -13.96 11.86 9.75
N LYS A 167 -13.66 11.22 8.61
CA LYS A 167 -13.62 9.76 8.53
C LYS A 167 -12.19 9.21 8.61
N ILE A 168 -12.02 8.23 9.48
CA ILE A 168 -10.80 7.43 9.59
C ILE A 168 -11.06 6.06 8.98
N ILE A 169 -10.15 5.64 8.08
CA ILE A 169 -10.15 4.32 7.48
C ILE A 169 -8.94 3.55 8.02
N ILE A 170 -9.20 2.39 8.62
CA ILE A 170 -8.15 1.49 9.09
C ILE A 170 -8.05 0.33 8.13
N LEU A 171 -6.87 0.12 7.57
CA LEU A 171 -6.54 -0.93 6.62
C LEU A 171 -5.60 -1.93 7.25
N SER A 172 -5.65 -3.17 6.79
CA SER A 172 -4.62 -4.17 7.09
C SER A 172 -3.96 -4.66 5.78
N TRP A 173 -2.63 -4.69 5.76
CA TRP A 173 -1.83 -5.32 4.71
C TRP A 173 -1.16 -6.58 5.26
N GLY A 174 -1.77 -7.75 5.05
CA GLY A 174 -1.33 -8.98 5.71
C GLY A 174 -1.47 -8.83 7.22
N HIS A 175 -0.35 -8.63 7.93
CA HIS A 175 -0.30 -8.38 9.38
C HIS A 175 -0.06 -6.90 9.76
N ILE A 176 0.07 -5.98 8.79
CA ILE A 176 0.44 -4.58 9.04
C ILE A 176 -0.80 -3.66 9.02
N PRO A 177 -1.20 -3.05 10.15
CA PRO A 177 -2.16 -1.95 10.17
C PRO A 177 -1.69 -0.73 9.35
N LEU A 178 -2.61 -0.04 8.70
CA LEU A 178 -2.41 1.31 8.18
C LEU A 178 -3.64 2.17 8.54
N MET A 179 -3.45 3.27 9.25
CA MET A 179 -4.51 4.26 9.48
C MET A 179 -4.44 5.34 8.39
N VAL A 180 -5.57 5.67 7.77
CA VAL A 180 -5.67 6.65 6.68
C VAL A 180 -6.82 7.63 6.98
N TYR A 181 -6.51 8.93 6.98
CA TYR A 181 -7.51 9.99 7.13
C TYR A 181 -8.15 10.35 5.78
N GLU A 182 -9.47 10.56 5.74
CA GLU A 182 -10.21 10.88 4.50
C GLU A 182 -9.69 12.15 3.79
N LYS A 183 -9.19 13.13 4.55
CA LYS A 183 -8.57 14.36 4.01
C LYS A 183 -7.28 14.13 3.21
N CYS A 184 -6.68 12.94 3.31
CA CYS A 184 -5.46 12.57 2.57
C CYS A 184 -5.76 11.96 1.19
N PHE A 185 -7.03 11.78 0.81
CA PHE A 185 -7.38 11.30 -0.54
C PHE A 185 -7.36 12.44 -1.58
N PRO A 186 -6.98 12.14 -2.84
CA PRO A 186 -7.05 13.12 -3.92
C PRO A 186 -8.50 13.58 -4.13
N LYS A 187 -8.69 14.90 -4.31
CA LYS A 187 -9.98 15.62 -4.34
C LYS A 187 -11.00 15.21 -5.43
N ASN A 188 -10.74 14.17 -6.21
CA ASN A 188 -11.60 13.74 -7.32
C ASN A 188 -12.49 12.56 -6.91
N HIS A 189 -13.33 12.74 -5.89
CA HIS A 189 -14.35 11.77 -5.50
C HIS A 189 -15.72 12.13 -6.10
N HIS A 190 -16.41 11.11 -6.64
CA HIS A 190 -17.79 11.23 -7.12
C HIS A 190 -18.76 11.14 -5.93
N PRO A 191 -19.79 12.01 -5.85
CA PRO A 191 -20.63 12.16 -4.64
C PRO A 191 -21.51 10.94 -4.30
N ASN A 192 -21.69 9.99 -5.23
CA ASN A 192 -22.53 8.80 -5.05
C ASN A 192 -21.77 7.47 -5.05
N ALA A 193 -20.45 7.46 -4.84
CA ALA A 193 -19.69 6.21 -4.78
C ALA A 193 -19.94 5.49 -3.43
N PRO A 194 -20.44 4.23 -3.43
CA PRO A 194 -20.53 3.46 -2.19
C PRO A 194 -19.16 3.24 -1.55
N LYS A 195 -19.19 3.15 -0.22
CA LYS A 195 -18.09 3.16 0.76
C LYS A 195 -16.82 2.46 0.24
N LEU A 196 -15.74 3.24 0.11
CA LEU A 196 -14.41 2.84 -0.37
C LEU A 196 -13.98 1.45 0.09
N CYS A 197 -13.78 0.53 -0.85
CA CYS A 197 -12.88 -0.60 -0.65
C CYS A 197 -11.50 -0.19 -1.17
N LEU A 198 -10.39 -0.66 -0.58
CA LEU A 198 -9.04 -0.26 -1.01
C LEU A 198 -8.26 -1.49 -1.44
N ILE A 199 -7.65 -1.49 -2.64
CA ILE A 199 -6.90 -2.65 -3.15
C ILE A 199 -5.41 -2.36 -3.23
N LYS A 200 -4.61 -3.37 -2.85
CA LYS A 200 -3.15 -3.37 -2.92
C LYS A 200 -2.71 -3.46 -4.38
N THR A 201 -2.05 -2.41 -4.86
CA THR A 201 -1.22 -2.51 -6.07
C THR A 201 0.20 -2.91 -5.69
N GLY A 202 0.93 -3.58 -6.59
CA GLY A 202 2.33 -3.97 -6.38
C GLY A 202 3.29 -2.82 -6.00
N SER A 203 2.82 -1.57 -6.02
CA SER A 203 3.49 -0.32 -5.68
C SER A 203 3.29 0.22 -4.25
N ARG A 204 2.72 -0.54 -3.29
CA ARG A 204 2.45 -0.09 -1.90
C ARG A 204 1.51 1.13 -1.78
N MET A 205 0.74 1.43 -2.82
CA MET A 205 -0.37 2.38 -2.75
C MET A 205 -1.68 1.60 -2.64
N ALA A 206 -2.51 1.97 -1.66
CA ALA A 206 -3.89 1.54 -1.56
C ALA A 206 -4.72 2.34 -2.58
N GLU A 207 -5.37 1.64 -3.51
CA GLU A 207 -6.19 2.28 -4.55
C GLU A 207 -7.67 2.19 -4.20
N PRO A 208 -8.43 3.29 -4.22
CA PRO A 208 -9.87 3.24 -3.98
C PRO A 208 -10.54 2.40 -5.06
N VAL A 209 -11.38 1.47 -4.65
CA VAL A 209 -12.13 0.59 -5.54
C VAL A 209 -13.61 0.70 -5.22
N MET A 210 -14.40 0.47 -6.26
CA MET A 210 -15.85 0.36 -6.11
C MET A 210 -16.15 -1.01 -5.47
N PRO A 211 -16.92 -1.07 -4.37
CA PRO A 211 -17.28 -2.32 -3.68
C PRO A 211 -17.82 -3.41 -4.61
N ASP A 212 -18.56 -2.98 -5.63
CA ASP A 212 -19.26 -3.86 -6.56
C ASP A 212 -18.39 -4.35 -7.73
N LEU A 213 -17.11 -3.92 -7.80
CA LEU A 213 -16.20 -4.18 -8.91
C LEU A 213 -14.85 -4.73 -8.39
N MET A 214 -14.84 -5.90 -7.77
CA MET A 214 -13.63 -6.52 -7.17
C MET A 214 -12.79 -7.30 -8.19
N PRO A 215 -11.45 -7.34 -8.07
CA PRO A 215 -10.60 -8.21 -8.86
C PRO A 215 -11.03 -9.68 -8.78
N GLY A 216 -10.98 -10.36 -9.92
CA GLY A 216 -11.49 -11.72 -10.10
C GLY A 216 -12.96 -11.78 -10.50
N GLN A 217 -13.74 -10.71 -10.31
CA GLN A 217 -15.12 -10.66 -10.79
C GLN A 217 -15.19 -10.49 -12.31
N THR A 218 -16.24 -11.05 -12.89
CA THR A 218 -16.58 -10.92 -14.30
C THR A 218 -17.70 -9.91 -14.46
N LEU A 219 -17.54 -8.96 -15.38
CA LEU A 219 -18.57 -8.00 -15.79
C LEU A 219 -19.03 -8.32 -17.19
N GLN A 220 -20.29 -7.99 -17.47
CA GLN A 220 -20.82 -7.95 -18.82
C GLN A 220 -20.92 -6.49 -19.25
N LEU A 221 -20.21 -6.12 -20.32
CA LEU A 221 -20.19 -4.77 -20.86
C LEU A 221 -20.68 -4.77 -22.31
N ASN A 222 -21.33 -3.71 -22.74
CA ASN A 222 -21.73 -3.51 -24.13
C ASN A 222 -20.61 -2.80 -24.89
N TYR A 223 -20.10 -3.41 -25.95
CA TYR A 223 -19.09 -2.82 -26.81
C TYR A 223 -19.65 -1.58 -27.52
N LEU A 224 -18.93 -0.46 -27.42
CA LEU A 224 -19.27 0.78 -28.12
C LEU A 224 -18.38 0.98 -29.34
N THR A 225 -17.06 1.02 -29.12
CA THR A 225 -16.07 1.32 -30.17
C THR A 225 -14.66 0.90 -29.71
N PHE A 226 -13.65 1.13 -30.54
CA PHE A 226 -12.25 1.08 -30.14
C PHE A 226 -11.48 2.31 -30.61
N GLU A 227 -10.38 2.61 -29.91
CA GLU A 227 -9.47 3.70 -30.24
C GLU A 227 -8.02 3.17 -30.22
N THR A 228 -7.18 3.58 -31.18
CA THR A 228 -5.74 3.26 -31.15
C THR A 228 -4.94 4.53 -30.90
N ARG A 229 -4.20 4.55 -29.78
CA ARG A 229 -3.41 5.69 -29.32
C ARG A 229 -1.90 5.41 -29.49
N PRO A 230 -1.10 6.36 -29.99
CA PRO A 230 0.35 6.17 -30.11
C PRO A 230 1.03 6.07 -28.72
N ASN A 231 2.01 5.18 -28.57
CA ASN A 231 2.88 5.12 -27.39
C ASN A 231 4.35 5.09 -27.84
N LEU A 232 5.10 6.12 -27.46
CA LEU A 232 6.46 6.37 -27.93
C LEU A 232 7.49 5.31 -27.51
N ILE A 233 7.20 4.51 -26.48
CA ILE A 233 8.14 3.53 -25.91
C ILE A 233 7.76 2.10 -26.30
N LYS A 234 6.46 1.80 -26.38
CA LYS A 234 5.96 0.42 -26.54
C LYS A 234 5.15 0.18 -27.83
N GLY A 235 5.13 1.13 -28.76
CA GLY A 235 4.30 1.06 -29.96
C GLY A 235 2.81 1.35 -29.70
N PRO A 236 1.97 1.53 -30.74
CA PRO A 236 0.57 1.93 -30.58
C PRO A 236 -0.22 0.95 -29.70
N LYS A 237 -1.15 1.50 -28.90
CA LYS A 237 -2.01 0.74 -27.99
C LYS A 237 -3.47 0.90 -28.39
N THR A 238 -4.18 -0.22 -28.48
CA THR A 238 -5.61 -0.24 -28.82
C THR A 238 -6.46 -0.46 -27.58
N PHE A 239 -7.48 0.38 -27.41
CA PHE A 239 -8.42 0.33 -26.29
C PHE A 239 -9.81 0.08 -26.84
N ILE A 240 -10.51 -0.93 -26.31
CA ILE A 240 -11.95 -1.05 -26.46
C ILE A 240 -12.62 -0.09 -25.48
N ILE A 241 -13.63 0.63 -25.96
CA ILE A 241 -14.55 1.43 -25.16
C ILE A 241 -15.85 0.65 -25.04
N ALA A 242 -16.28 0.38 -23.81
CA ALA A 242 -17.50 -0.36 -23.52
C ALA A 242 -18.28 0.29 -22.39
N GLU A 243 -19.58 0.02 -22.28
CA GLU A 243 -20.45 0.56 -21.24
C GLU A 243 -21.15 -0.54 -20.43
N ASP A 244 -21.46 -0.28 -19.16
CA ASP A 244 -22.34 -1.14 -18.36
C ASP A 244 -23.82 -0.71 -18.47
N GLU A 245 -24.69 -1.44 -17.75
CA GLU A 245 -26.13 -1.15 -17.66
C GLU A 245 -26.46 0.23 -17.07
N ASN A 246 -25.55 0.79 -16.27
CA ASN A 246 -25.67 2.10 -15.65
C ASN A 246 -25.06 3.22 -16.52
N LYS A 247 -24.71 2.93 -17.78
CA LYS A 247 -24.07 3.86 -18.73
C LYS A 247 -22.70 4.37 -18.27
N MET A 248 -22.01 3.61 -17.43
CA MET A 248 -20.63 3.90 -17.06
C MET A 248 -19.68 3.37 -18.15
N ASN A 249 -18.75 4.20 -18.60
CA ASN A 249 -17.78 3.85 -19.64
C ASN A 249 -16.51 3.23 -19.05
N TYR A 250 -16.00 2.21 -19.72
CA TYR A 250 -14.78 1.50 -19.38
C TYR A 250 -13.84 1.41 -20.58
N GLU A 251 -12.53 1.45 -20.30
CA GLU A 251 -11.47 1.25 -21.30
C GLU A 251 -10.76 -0.08 -21.06
N ILE A 252 -10.68 -0.93 -22.09
CA ILE A 252 -10.05 -2.26 -22.02
C ILE A 252 -8.87 -2.29 -23.00
N LEU A 253 -7.65 -2.46 -22.50
CA LEU A 253 -6.45 -2.56 -23.34
C LEU A 253 -6.40 -3.93 -24.01
N VAL A 254 -6.37 -3.98 -25.36
CA VAL A 254 -6.35 -5.22 -26.13
C VAL A 254 -5.34 -5.17 -27.28
N PRO A 255 -4.88 -6.33 -27.78
CA PRO A 255 -4.23 -6.41 -29.08
C PRO A 255 -5.18 -5.97 -30.20
N ALA A 256 -4.66 -5.29 -31.23
CA ALA A 256 -5.47 -4.82 -32.37
C ALA A 256 -6.22 -5.94 -33.10
N SER A 257 -5.72 -7.17 -33.06
CA SER A 257 -6.40 -8.34 -33.66
C SER A 257 -7.74 -8.68 -32.99
N LYS A 258 -7.96 -8.29 -31.73
CA LYS A 258 -9.18 -8.61 -30.98
C LYS A 258 -10.35 -7.65 -31.27
N THR A 259 -10.15 -6.59 -32.06
CA THR A 259 -11.23 -5.64 -32.40
C THR A 259 -11.83 -5.87 -33.79
N ALA A 260 -11.20 -6.69 -34.64
CA ALA A 260 -11.60 -6.86 -36.05
C ALA A 260 -12.99 -7.48 -36.24
N SER A 261 -13.48 -8.25 -35.28
CA SER A 261 -14.76 -8.97 -35.35
C SER A 261 -15.87 -8.36 -34.49
N LEU A 262 -15.59 -7.30 -33.71
CA LEU A 262 -16.55 -6.71 -32.79
C LEU A 262 -17.43 -5.67 -33.49
N LYS A 263 -18.73 -5.74 -33.23
CA LYS A 263 -19.76 -4.80 -33.70
C LYS A 263 -20.38 -4.06 -32.54
N GLN A 264 -20.73 -2.79 -32.75
CA GLN A 264 -21.40 -1.97 -31.75
C GLN A 264 -22.62 -2.70 -31.18
N GLY A 265 -22.70 -2.81 -29.85
CA GLY A 265 -23.74 -3.55 -29.14
C GLY A 265 -23.38 -5.00 -28.80
N ASP A 266 -22.24 -5.53 -29.27
CA ASP A 266 -21.77 -6.85 -28.85
C ASP A 266 -21.54 -6.88 -27.33
N GLN A 267 -21.93 -7.99 -26.70
CA GLN A 267 -21.73 -8.18 -25.27
C GLN A 267 -20.33 -8.76 -25.01
N LEU A 268 -19.59 -8.09 -24.13
CA LEU A 268 -18.24 -8.45 -23.74
C LEU A 268 -18.23 -8.97 -22.30
N SER A 269 -17.74 -10.19 -22.15
CA SER A 269 -17.39 -10.73 -20.83
C SER A 269 -15.96 -10.29 -20.48
N VAL A 270 -15.79 -9.53 -19.40
CA VAL A 270 -14.48 -9.02 -18.96
C VAL A 270 -14.22 -9.40 -17.51
N ILE A 271 -12.98 -9.71 -17.19
CA ILE A 271 -12.53 -9.96 -15.82
C ILE A 271 -11.82 -8.71 -15.30
N ILE A 272 -12.16 -8.30 -14.09
CA ILE A 272 -11.42 -7.28 -13.36
C ILE A 272 -10.12 -7.91 -12.90
N ARG A 273 -8.98 -7.51 -13.47
CA ARG A 273 -7.67 -8.07 -13.10
C ARG A 273 -7.07 -7.41 -11.88
N ALA A 274 -7.19 -6.09 -11.80
CA ALA A 274 -6.54 -5.27 -10.79
C ALA A 274 -7.18 -3.87 -10.75
N TYR A 275 -6.62 -3.00 -9.91
CA TYR A 275 -6.90 -1.57 -9.90
C TYR A 275 -5.62 -0.76 -10.10
N LYS A 276 -5.75 0.44 -10.65
CA LYS A 276 -4.67 1.42 -10.70
C LYS A 276 -5.23 2.84 -10.71
N CYS A 277 -4.71 3.70 -9.85
CA CYS A 277 -5.14 5.08 -9.65
C CYS A 277 -6.68 5.20 -9.51
N GLY A 278 -7.30 4.32 -8.72
CA GLY A 278 -8.75 4.29 -8.50
C GLY A 278 -9.60 3.74 -9.65
N ARG A 279 -8.99 3.19 -10.71
CA ARG A 279 -9.71 2.66 -11.88
C ARG A 279 -9.51 1.15 -12.03
N PRO A 280 -10.55 0.38 -12.39
CA PRO A 280 -10.42 -1.05 -12.65
C PRO A 280 -9.57 -1.27 -13.92
N ILE A 281 -8.65 -2.23 -13.85
CA ILE A 281 -7.93 -2.77 -14.99
C ILE A 281 -8.69 -4.00 -15.46
N LEU A 282 -9.24 -3.91 -16.66
CA LEU A 282 -10.07 -4.95 -17.26
C LEU A 282 -9.30 -5.76 -18.28
N GLU A 283 -9.65 -7.04 -18.40
CA GLU A 283 -9.17 -7.95 -19.42
C GLU A 283 -10.34 -8.73 -20.01
N LEU A 284 -10.36 -8.96 -21.32
CA LEU A 284 -11.38 -9.82 -21.94
C LEU A 284 -11.28 -11.23 -21.35
N ALA A 285 -12.39 -11.77 -20.85
CA ALA A 285 -12.45 -13.15 -20.41
C ALA A 285 -12.22 -14.05 -21.63
N GLU A 286 -11.23 -14.93 -21.59
CA GLU A 286 -11.07 -15.92 -22.65
C GLU A 286 -12.23 -16.92 -22.58
N SER A 287 -12.91 -17.15 -23.70
CA SER A 287 -13.76 -18.34 -23.83
C SER A 287 -12.82 -19.54 -23.66
N ARG A 288 -13.00 -20.32 -22.58
CA ARG A 288 -12.44 -21.67 -22.54
C ARG A 288 -13.06 -22.41 -23.71
N ASN A 289 -12.35 -22.47 -24.83
CA ASN A 289 -12.67 -23.41 -25.88
C ASN A 289 -12.49 -24.79 -25.26
N SER A 290 -13.62 -25.49 -25.16
CA SER A 290 -13.78 -26.92 -24.93
C SER A 290 -12.78 -27.76 -25.73
#